data_AF-A0A511BAQ3-F1
#
_entry.id   AF-A0A511BAQ3-F1
#
_cell.length_a   1.000
_cell.length_b   1.000
_cell.length_c   1.000
_cell.angle_alpha   90.00
_cell.angle_beta   90.00
_cell.angle_gamma   90.00
#
_symmetry.space_group_name_H-M   'P 1'
#
loop_
_entity.id
_entity.type
_entity.pdbx_description
1 polymer ?
#
loop_
_entity_poly.entity_id
_entity_poly.type
_entity_poly.pdbx_seq_one_letter_code
_entity_poly.pdbx_strand_id
1 'polypeptide(L)'
;MRLATFLGRDGLWPSHETIAKAADVSVRTVIRALERAYALGILTSTKRTVMRGARRVRTSNAYTLVVTKAEQMKAKAGHLKRAVFRTSFLSVKMAEKVNPLFSFRPQWAAQSPERTPQEMLEAVQAWSREALSTT
;
A
#
# COMPACT_ATOMS: atom_id res chain seq x y z
N MET A 1 -22.10 7.92 3.82
CA MET A 1 -21.52 6.57 4.02
C MET A 1 -21.97 6.06 5.38
N ARG A 2 -22.96 5.17 5.44
CA ARG A 2 -23.55 4.64 6.69
C ARG A 2 -22.92 3.29 7.05
N LEU A 3 -21.61 3.25 7.30
CA LEU A 3 -20.95 1.99 7.66
C LEU A 3 -21.23 1.61 9.11
N ALA A 4 -21.24 2.60 10.01
CA ALA A 4 -21.47 2.41 11.44
C ALA A 4 -22.88 1.88 11.78
N THR A 5 -23.86 2.05 10.88
CA THR A 5 -25.23 1.52 11.09
C THR A 5 -25.30 -0.01 11.02
N PHE A 6 -24.26 -0.67 10.48
CA PHE A 6 -24.15 -2.12 10.45
C PHE A 6 -23.38 -2.68 11.66
N LEU A 7 -23.03 -1.83 12.64
CA LEU A 7 -22.40 -2.27 13.87
C LEU A 7 -23.46 -2.95 14.76
N GLY A 8 -23.43 -4.28 14.82
CA GLY A 8 -24.37 -5.10 15.60
C GLY A 8 -23.69 -6.30 16.25
N ARG A 9 -24.51 -7.23 16.78
CA ARG A 9 -24.09 -8.41 17.58
C ARG A 9 -22.99 -9.25 16.93
N ASP A 10 -22.95 -9.30 15.60
CA ASP A 10 -22.04 -10.15 14.83
C ASP A 10 -20.85 -9.40 14.19
N GLY A 11 -20.63 -8.14 14.58
CA GLY A 11 -19.58 -7.29 14.04
C GLY A 11 -19.96 -6.62 12.71
N LEU A 12 -18.97 -6.05 12.01
CA LEU A 12 -19.17 -5.21 10.84
C LEU A 12 -18.68 -5.90 9.56
N TRP A 13 -19.61 -6.47 8.80
CA TRP A 13 -19.34 -7.33 7.64
C TRP A 13 -20.36 -7.20 6.49
N PRO A 14 -20.91 -5.99 6.21
CA PRO A 14 -21.81 -5.81 5.07
C PRO A 14 -21.09 -6.02 3.74
N SER A 15 -21.79 -6.49 2.70
CA SER A 15 -21.23 -6.50 1.34
C SER A 15 -21.16 -5.08 0.79
N HIS A 16 -20.34 -4.84 -0.25
CA HIS A 16 -20.32 -3.52 -0.90
C HIS A 16 -21.68 -3.14 -1.48
N GLU A 17 -22.47 -4.12 -1.94
CA GLU A 17 -23.84 -3.90 -2.43
C GLU A 17 -24.79 -3.51 -1.31
N THR A 18 -24.67 -4.13 -0.12
CA THR A 18 -25.48 -3.75 1.05
C THR A 18 -25.18 -2.32 1.48
N ILE A 19 -23.89 -1.93 1.51
CA ILE A 19 -23.48 -0.55 1.82
C ILE A 19 -24.03 0.42 0.76
N ALA A 20 -23.94 0.05 -0.52
CA ALA A 20 -24.41 0.84 -1.65
C ALA A 20 -25.91 1.11 -1.56
N LYS A 21 -26.71 0.06 -1.32
CA LYS A 21 -28.16 0.17 -1.12
C LYS A 21 -28.52 1.05 0.07
N ALA A 22 -27.85 0.87 1.22
CA ALA A 22 -28.16 1.64 2.43
C ALA A 22 -27.74 3.12 2.35
N ALA A 23 -26.77 3.44 1.48
CA ALA A 23 -26.29 4.80 1.25
C ALA A 23 -26.85 5.44 -0.03
N ASP A 24 -27.71 4.72 -0.77
CA ASP A 24 -28.28 5.12 -2.07
C ASP A 24 -27.24 5.63 -3.08
N VAL A 25 -26.16 4.87 -3.24
CA VAL A 25 -25.06 5.21 -4.16
C VAL A 25 -24.59 3.98 -4.92
N SER A 26 -23.90 4.21 -6.04
CA SER A 26 -23.29 3.11 -6.79
C SER A 26 -22.25 2.33 -5.96
N VAL A 27 -22.12 1.03 -6.25
CA VAL A 27 -21.08 0.16 -5.65
C VAL A 27 -19.68 0.71 -5.90
N ARG A 28 -19.42 1.30 -7.06
CA ARG A 28 -18.12 1.89 -7.40
C ARG A 28 -17.80 3.09 -6.50
N THR A 29 -18.80 3.91 -6.18
CA THR A 29 -18.65 5.03 -5.23
C THR A 29 -18.32 4.50 -3.83
N VAL A 30 -18.98 3.43 -3.39
CA VAL A 30 -18.68 2.75 -2.12
C VAL A 30 -17.23 2.29 -2.07
N ILE A 31 -16.77 1.58 -3.11
CA ILE A 31 -15.38 1.09 -3.18
C ILE A 31 -14.39 2.25 -3.08
N ARG A 32 -14.58 3.32 -3.86
CA ARG A 32 -13.72 4.51 -3.81
C ARG A 32 -13.72 5.19 -2.45
N ALA A 33 -14.89 5.30 -1.82
CA ALA A 33 -15.02 5.89 -0.49
C ALA A 33 -14.30 5.03 0.58
N LEU A 34 -14.42 3.70 0.51
CA LEU A 34 -13.70 2.78 1.38
C LEU A 34 -12.19 2.84 1.16
N GLU A 35 -11.74 2.90 -0.10
CA GLU A 35 -10.32 3.09 -0.44
C GLU A 35 -9.75 4.37 0.19
N ARG A 36 -10.47 5.48 0.09
CA ARG A 36 -10.09 6.73 0.77
C ARG A 36 -10.06 6.57 2.29
N ALA A 37 -11.05 5.91 2.88
CA ALA A 37 -11.08 5.66 4.31
C ALA A 37 -9.90 4.78 4.79
N TYR A 38 -9.48 3.80 4.00
CA TYR A 38 -8.28 3.01 4.27
C TYR A 38 -7.00 3.83 4.18
N ALA A 39 -6.88 4.69 3.16
CA ALA A 39 -5.74 5.57 2.99
C ALA A 39 -5.61 6.59 4.13
N LEU A 40 -6.72 7.00 4.73
CA LEU A 40 -6.75 7.83 5.93
C LEU A 40 -6.51 7.04 7.23
N GLY A 41 -6.56 5.70 7.20
CA GLY A 41 -6.39 4.85 8.37
C GLY A 41 -7.62 4.77 9.27
N ILE A 42 -8.75 5.37 8.89
CA ILE A 42 -10.01 5.40 9.67
C ILE A 42 -10.67 4.02 9.67
N LEU A 43 -10.43 3.23 8.63
CA LEU A 43 -11.01 1.92 8.44
C LEU A 43 -9.90 0.90 8.17
N THR A 44 -10.11 -0.33 8.59
CA THR A 44 -9.35 -1.49 8.12
C THR A 44 -10.29 -2.57 7.63
N SER A 45 -9.80 -3.41 6.72
CA SER A 45 -10.58 -4.51 6.18
C SER A 45 -9.79 -5.81 6.18
N THR A 46 -10.45 -6.85 6.68
CA THR A 46 -9.93 -8.22 6.75
C THR A 46 -10.78 -9.10 5.85
N LYS A 47 -10.13 -9.78 4.90
CA LYS A 47 -10.81 -10.73 4.02
C LYS A 47 -11.27 -11.92 4.86
N ARG A 48 -12.55 -12.29 4.73
CA ARG A 48 -13.07 -13.51 5.36
C ARG A 48 -13.21 -14.62 4.34
N THR A 49 -12.89 -15.83 4.78
CA THR A 49 -13.09 -17.05 4.02
C THR A 49 -13.78 -18.07 4.90
N VAL A 50 -14.76 -18.78 4.35
CA VAL A 50 -15.51 -19.82 5.05
C VAL A 50 -15.42 -21.11 4.22
N MET A 51 -15.33 -22.25 4.89
CA MET A 51 -15.44 -23.56 4.24
C MET A 51 -16.90 -23.81 3.87
N ARG A 52 -17.16 -24.07 2.58
CA ARG A 52 -18.45 -24.59 2.11
C ARG A 52 -18.20 -25.96 1.49
N GLY A 53 -18.56 -27.01 2.22
CA GLY A 53 -18.16 -28.39 1.88
C GLY A 53 -16.64 -28.51 1.84
N ALA A 54 -16.09 -29.00 0.73
CA ALA A 54 -14.64 -29.19 0.54
C ALA A 54 -13.89 -27.95 0.01
N ARG A 55 -14.56 -26.81 -0.21
CA ARG A 55 -13.94 -25.62 -0.84
C ARG A 55 -13.92 -24.41 0.11
N ARG A 56 -12.79 -23.67 0.12
CA ARG A 56 -12.69 -22.36 0.77
C ARG A 56 -13.29 -21.28 -0.14
N VAL A 57 -14.37 -20.65 0.30
CA VAL A 57 -15.04 -19.58 -0.45
C VAL A 57 -14.86 -18.26 0.28
N ARG A 58 -14.60 -17.19 -0.49
CA ARG A 58 -14.53 -15.83 0.05
C ARG A 58 -15.92 -15.32 0.36
N THR A 59 -16.10 -14.78 1.57
CA THR A 59 -17.36 -14.14 1.99
C THR A 59 -17.21 -12.61 2.03
N SER A 60 -18.17 -11.90 2.61
CA SER A 60 -18.04 -10.45 2.84
C SER A 60 -16.80 -10.16 3.69
N ASN A 61 -16.17 -9.01 3.45
CA ASN A 61 -15.03 -8.62 4.27
C ASN A 61 -15.52 -8.23 5.68
N ALA A 62 -14.69 -8.47 6.70
CA ALA A 62 -14.84 -7.79 7.98
C ALA A 62 -14.23 -6.39 7.86
N TYR A 63 -14.88 -5.42 8.47
CA TYR A 63 -14.42 -4.05 8.58
C TYR A 63 -14.26 -3.70 10.05
N THR A 64 -13.20 -2.96 10.37
CA THR A 64 -12.96 -2.47 11.73
C THR A 64 -12.74 -0.97 11.65
N LEU A 65 -13.54 -0.22 12.42
CA LEU A 65 -13.37 1.22 12.59
C LEU A 65 -12.24 1.48 13.58
N VAL A 66 -11.30 2.34 13.19
CA VAL A 66 -10.12 2.65 13.99
C VAL A 66 -10.31 4.00 14.64
N VAL A 67 -10.45 4.00 15.96
CA VAL A 67 -10.80 5.21 16.73
C VAL A 67 -9.55 5.94 17.21
N THR A 68 -8.49 5.22 17.58
CA THR A 68 -7.30 5.84 18.17
C THR A 68 -6.31 6.33 17.11
N LYS A 69 -5.68 7.49 17.34
CA LYS A 69 -4.72 8.08 16.39
C LYS A 69 -3.50 7.18 16.12
N ALA A 70 -3.00 6.49 17.15
CA ALA A 70 -1.86 5.59 17.02
C ALA A 70 -2.19 4.40 16.09
N GLU A 71 -3.36 3.80 16.25
CA GLU A 71 -3.82 2.72 15.38
C GLU A 71 -4.13 3.21 13.96
N GLN A 72 -4.67 4.43 13.80
CA GLN A 72 -4.90 5.03 12.48
C GLN A 72 -3.59 5.18 11.71
N MET A 73 -2.52 5.65 12.37
CA MET A 73 -1.19 5.75 11.76
C MET A 73 -0.65 4.37 11.34
N LYS A 74 -0.81 3.36 12.19
CA LYS A 74 -0.43 1.98 11.87
C LYS A 74 -1.24 1.41 10.70
N ALA A 75 -2.55 1.66 10.67
CA ALA A 75 -3.46 1.25 9.61
C ALA A 75 -3.09 1.91 8.27
N LYS A 76 -2.86 3.21 8.29
CA LYS A 76 -2.40 3.99 7.13
C LYS A 76 -1.06 3.47 6.59
N ALA A 77 -0.08 3.28 7.47
CA ALA A 77 1.21 2.72 7.09
C ALA A 77 1.08 1.32 6.50
N GLY A 78 0.23 0.46 7.08
CA GLY A 78 -0.08 -0.86 6.54
C GLY A 78 -0.74 -0.82 5.17
N HIS A 79 -1.67 0.11 4.94
CA HIS A 79 -2.32 0.31 3.65
C HIS A 79 -1.32 0.79 2.59
N LEU A 80 -0.49 1.78 2.92
CA LEU A 80 0.55 2.30 2.03
C LEU A 80 1.55 1.19 1.65
N LYS A 81 2.05 0.43 2.62
CA LYS A 81 2.95 -0.72 2.37
C LYS A 81 2.35 -1.71 1.38
N ARG A 82 1.06 -2.06 1.54
CA ARG A 82 0.35 -2.96 0.61
C ARG A 82 0.20 -2.35 -0.78
N ALA A 83 -0.10 -1.06 -0.87
CA ALA A 83 -0.22 -0.35 -2.14
C ALA A 83 1.12 -0.34 -2.89
N VAL A 84 2.21 0.03 -2.20
CA VAL A 84 3.57 0.05 -2.75
C VAL A 84 4.01 -1.35 -3.19
N PHE A 85 3.77 -2.37 -2.36
CA PHE A 85 4.10 -3.75 -2.72
C PHE A 85 3.33 -4.22 -3.96
N ARG A 86 2.05 -3.82 -4.09
CA ARG A 86 1.24 -4.16 -5.26
C ARG A 86 1.78 -3.49 -6.52
N THR A 87 2.16 -2.22 -6.44
CA THR A 87 2.73 -1.50 -7.59
C THR A 87 4.09 -2.05 -7.99
N SER A 88 4.97 -2.36 -7.02
CA SER A 88 6.30 -2.92 -7.32
C SER A 88 6.21 -4.33 -7.90
N PHE A 89 5.32 -5.18 -7.40
CA PHE A 89 5.11 -6.51 -7.98
C PHE A 89 4.57 -6.43 -9.42
N LEU A 90 3.69 -5.46 -9.69
CA LEU A 90 3.17 -5.22 -11.04
C LEU A 90 4.24 -4.63 -11.98
N SER A 91 5.13 -3.76 -11.49
CA SER A 91 6.22 -3.22 -12.30
C SER A 91 7.26 -4.29 -12.65
N VAL A 92 7.60 -5.16 -11.69
CA VAL A 92 8.49 -6.31 -11.94
C VAL A 92 7.87 -7.26 -12.97
N LYS A 93 6.58 -7.60 -12.83
CA LYS A 93 5.89 -8.44 -13.83
C LYS A 93 5.74 -7.78 -15.19
N MET A 94 5.59 -6.46 -15.26
CA MET A 94 5.62 -5.73 -16.53
C MET A 94 7.02 -5.78 -17.15
N ALA A 95 8.07 -5.59 -16.35
CA ALA A 95 9.46 -5.70 -16.82
C ALA A 95 9.79 -7.11 -17.33
N GLU A 96 9.31 -8.16 -16.66
CA GLU A 96 9.42 -9.56 -17.12
C GLU A 96 8.62 -9.79 -18.41
N LYS A 97 7.40 -9.26 -18.52
CA LYS A 97 6.53 -9.49 -19.69
C LYS A 97 6.98 -8.73 -20.94
N VAL A 98 7.72 -7.64 -20.79
CA VAL A 98 8.30 -6.87 -21.91
C VAL A 98 9.59 -7.51 -22.44
N ASN A 99 10.12 -8.55 -21.79
CA ASN A 99 11.41 -9.14 -22.17
C ASN A 99 11.26 -10.59 -22.68
N PRO A 100 11.26 -10.76 -24.00
CA PRO A 100 12.26 -11.62 -24.62
C PRO A 100 12.97 -11.04 -25.86
N LEU A 101 12.65 -9.81 -26.30
CA LEU A 101 13.18 -9.23 -27.55
C LEU A 101 13.85 -7.87 -27.41
N PHE A 102 13.79 -7.23 -26.24
CA PHE A 102 14.40 -5.92 -26.02
C PHE A 102 15.29 -5.98 -24.79
N SER A 103 16.60 -6.04 -25.01
CA SER A 103 17.65 -5.75 -24.05
C SER A 103 17.65 -4.26 -23.68
N PHE A 104 16.52 -3.78 -23.14
CA PHE A 104 16.44 -2.48 -22.52
C PHE A 104 17.20 -2.57 -21.19
N ARG A 105 18.49 -2.24 -21.19
CA ARG A 105 19.15 -1.82 -19.95
C ARG A 105 18.44 -0.54 -19.51
N PRO A 106 17.74 -0.52 -18.37
CA PRO A 106 17.20 0.73 -17.88
C PRO A 106 18.36 1.73 -17.71
N GLN A 107 18.20 2.97 -18.16
CA GLN A 107 19.21 4.01 -18.01
C GLN A 107 19.54 4.32 -16.54
N TRP A 108 18.66 3.92 -15.61
CA TRP A 108 18.86 3.97 -14.16
C TRP A 108 19.52 2.71 -13.58
N ALA A 109 19.79 1.66 -14.38
CA ALA A 109 20.63 0.56 -13.93
C ALA A 109 21.95 1.20 -13.49
N ALA A 110 22.10 1.30 -12.16
CA ALA A 110 23.14 2.09 -11.55
C ALA A 110 24.44 1.77 -12.26
N GLN A 111 25.03 2.77 -12.92
CA GLN A 111 26.43 2.66 -13.27
C GLN A 111 27.11 2.28 -11.97
N SER A 112 27.84 1.17 -11.97
CA SER A 112 28.68 0.80 -10.83
C SER A 112 29.43 2.07 -10.45
N PRO A 113 29.36 2.53 -9.18
CA PRO A 113 29.96 3.79 -8.82
C PRO A 113 31.42 3.75 -9.27
N GLU A 114 31.82 4.72 -10.10
CA GLU A 114 33.19 4.77 -10.63
C GLU A 114 34.22 4.84 -9.50
N ARG A 115 33.77 5.32 -8.32
CA ARG A 115 34.54 5.40 -7.09
C ARG A 115 34.14 4.31 -6.12
N THR A 116 35.15 3.68 -5.53
CA THR A 116 34.98 2.81 -4.38
C THR A 116 34.46 3.61 -3.17
N PRO A 117 33.80 2.95 -2.18
CA PRO A 117 33.32 3.63 -0.97
C PRO A 117 34.40 4.42 -0.22
N GLN A 118 35.66 4.01 -0.32
CA GLN A 118 36.80 4.68 0.30
C GLN A 118 37.11 6.01 -0.38
N GLU A 119 37.18 6.06 -1.70
CA GLU A 119 37.41 7.29 -2.46
C GLU A 119 36.28 8.31 -2.27
N MET A 120 35.04 7.84 -2.06
CA MET A 120 33.92 8.71 -1.71
C MET A 120 34.10 9.36 -0.33
N LEU A 121 34.56 8.58 0.65
CA LEU A 121 34.85 9.09 2.00
C LEU A 121 36.00 10.11 1.99
N GLU A 122 37.05 9.85 1.21
CA GLU A 122 38.16 10.78 1.03
C GLU A 122 37.71 12.10 0.39
N ALA A 123 36.83 12.05 -0.61
CA ALA A 123 36.28 13.26 -1.23
C ALA A 123 35.46 14.11 -0.24
N VAL A 124 34.63 13.48 0.59
CA VAL A 124 33.86 14.18 1.64
C VAL A 124 34.79 14.79 2.69
N GLN A 125 35.86 14.08 3.06
CA GLN A 125 36.87 14.61 3.98
C GLN A 125 37.67 15.76 3.37
N ALA A 126 37.95 15.74 2.07
CA ALA A 126 38.63 16.83 1.37
C ALA A 126 37.79 18.13 1.41
N TRP A 127 36.48 18.05 1.15
CA TRP A 127 35.57 19.20 1.28
C TRP A 127 35.56 19.78 2.70
N SER A 128 35.63 18.92 3.72
CA SER A 128 35.69 19.37 5.11
C SER A 128 37.00 20.11 5.43
N ARG A 129 38.11 19.77 4.76
CA ARG A 129 39.41 20.44 4.93
C ARG A 129 39.49 21.77 4.19
N GLU A 130 38.96 21.85 2.97
CA GLU A 130 38.87 23.11 2.21
C GLU A 130 37.99 24.15 2.91
N ALA A 131 36.90 23.70 3.56
CA ALA A 131 36.05 24.57 4.37
C ALA A 131 36.78 25.18 5.58
N LEU A 132 37.76 24.47 6.14
CA LEU A 132 38.54 24.93 7.30
C LEU A 132 39.77 25.76 6.91
N SER A 133 40.27 25.68 5.66
CA SER A 133 41.40 26.49 5.19
C SER A 133 41.03 27.90 4.73
N THR A 134 39.73 28.22 4.69
CA THR A 134 39.20 29.52 4.21
C THR A 134 38.85 30.46 5.38
N THR A 135 39.29 30.14 6.62
CA THR A 135 39.13 30.98 7.82
C THR A 135 40.50 31.43 8.30
#